data_AF-A0A925EEK2-F1
#
_entry.id   AF-A0A925EEK2-F1
#
_cell.length_a   1.000
_cell.length_b   1.000
_cell.length_c   1.000
_cell.angle_alpha   90.00
_cell.angle_beta   90.00
_cell.angle_gamma   90.00
#
_symmetry.space_group_name_H-M   'P 1'
#
loop_
_entity.id
_entity.type
_entity.pdbx_description
1 polymer ?
#
loop_
_entity_poly.entity_id
_entity_poly.type
_entity_poly.pdbx_seq_one_letter_code
_entity_poly.pdbx_strand_id
1 'polypeptide(L)'
;MQKTKLLPYLEALFAVVVWGGSFIATKIAVGQISPIAVVWLRFAMGIPLILFAVIIRKQFAFPKGNEWLYFILLGFLGITLHQWLQSNGLQTAQATTTAWIVSSSPVFIAILGWLILKEKLNLLQSFGIVLSMIGVLAIVSKGNLSTLAIGKFGTIGDFLILISSVNWAVFSIISRRGLKDHPSTRLTFWVMTIGWLITSVAFFANKSYIEIPQLDNQGWWAMIFLGILTTGLAYIAWFDALSQLTAAQTGAFLFVEPLASMIFAAIILNEHITLASVLGGAVILVGVWLVNRTTPTSNEGKLVMKASATKNAKVEKTENGWRLVIQKGDSLSYRDAQLDDYSQLPRHKFPHHSLTLSLRAKTSSNSITGTWGFGLWNDPFGMSLGFGGSPFRLPALPNAVWFFSASPQNHLSFTNDKPAQGFLAQTFCSPKFHPLLILAGLVLPFSRKTARKLLSKVINEDGVALSVDVTQWHGYRLEWSPTRVLFYVDNVLVFESPVNPNPPLGVIIWIDNQYAAFTPEGKIAFGVLEGGDEWLEIEDIVISEK
;
A
#
# COMPACT_ATOMS: atom_id res chain seq x y z
N MET A 1 4.77 -13.57 9.37
CA MET A 1 4.40 -14.62 8.39
C MET A 1 4.27 -13.96 7.04
N GLN A 2 5.17 -14.22 6.09
CA GLN A 2 4.97 -13.81 4.70
C GLN A 2 3.76 -14.59 4.19
N LYS A 3 2.62 -13.92 4.03
CA LYS A 3 1.45 -14.51 3.37
C LYS A 3 1.91 -14.89 1.94
N THR A 4 1.83 -16.17 1.57
CA THR A 4 2.08 -16.63 0.20
C THR A 4 1.26 -15.79 -0.78
N LYS A 5 1.81 -15.45 -1.96
CA LYS A 5 1.15 -14.61 -2.99
C LYS A 5 -0.29 -15.05 -3.33
N LEU A 6 -0.66 -16.31 -3.04
CA LEU A 6 -1.99 -16.87 -3.26
C LEU A 6 -3.05 -16.50 -2.20
N LEU A 7 -2.64 -16.18 -0.96
CA LEU A 7 -3.59 -16.04 0.15
C LEU A 7 -4.63 -14.92 -0.03
N PRO A 8 -4.30 -13.71 -0.55
CA PRO A 8 -5.29 -12.66 -0.79
C PRO A 8 -6.40 -13.09 -1.77
N TYR A 9 -6.04 -13.90 -2.76
CA TYR A 9 -6.99 -14.41 -3.74
C TYR A 9 -7.93 -15.47 -3.12
N LEU A 10 -7.41 -16.32 -2.25
CA LEU A 10 -8.22 -17.28 -1.50
C LEU A 10 -9.15 -16.58 -0.51
N GLU A 11 -8.66 -15.53 0.16
CA GLU A 11 -9.46 -14.70 1.07
C GLU A 11 -10.61 -14.00 0.33
N ALA A 12 -10.33 -13.39 -0.84
CA ALA A 12 -11.35 -12.79 -1.69
C ALA A 12 -12.37 -13.82 -2.19
N LEU A 13 -11.90 -14.98 -2.70
CA LEU A 13 -12.76 -16.04 -3.21
C LEU A 13 -13.67 -16.60 -2.10
N PHE A 14 -13.11 -16.86 -0.91
CA PHE A 14 -13.89 -17.30 0.25
C PHE A 14 -15.00 -16.30 0.58
N ALA A 15 -14.66 -15.01 0.64
CA ALA A 15 -15.62 -13.97 0.97
C ALA A 15 -16.81 -13.93 0.00
N VAL A 16 -16.54 -13.92 -1.32
CA VAL A 16 -17.60 -13.81 -2.34
C VAL A 16 -18.43 -15.08 -2.50
N VAL A 17 -17.84 -16.26 -2.27
CA VAL A 17 -18.61 -17.51 -2.22
C VAL A 17 -19.59 -17.47 -1.04
N VAL A 18 -19.11 -17.08 0.14
CA VAL A 18 -19.95 -16.94 1.34
C VAL A 18 -21.04 -15.87 1.13
N TRP A 19 -20.73 -14.74 0.50
CA TRP A 19 -21.72 -13.71 0.18
C TRP A 19 -22.75 -14.14 -0.87
N GLY A 20 -22.37 -14.95 -1.86
CA GLY A 20 -23.33 -15.55 -2.80
C GLY A 20 -24.40 -16.40 -2.11
N GLY A 21 -24.04 -17.11 -1.03
CA GLY A 21 -24.99 -17.84 -0.18
C GLY A 21 -25.85 -16.93 0.72
N SER A 22 -25.38 -15.70 0.99
CA SER A 22 -26.05 -14.77 1.91
C SER A 22 -27.41 -14.29 1.39
N PHE A 23 -27.62 -14.26 0.08
CA PHE A 23 -28.92 -13.90 -0.50
C PHE A 23 -30.03 -14.88 -0.08
N ILE A 24 -29.74 -16.18 -0.10
CA ILE A 24 -30.69 -17.23 0.29
C ILE A 24 -30.98 -17.15 1.79
N ALA A 25 -29.93 -17.06 2.62
CA ALA A 25 -30.07 -16.91 4.07
C ALA A 25 -30.83 -15.62 4.45
N THR A 26 -30.55 -14.50 3.77
CA THR A 26 -31.26 -13.24 3.98
C THR A 26 -32.74 -13.39 3.64
N LYS A 27 -33.08 -14.04 2.52
CA LYS A 27 -34.47 -14.27 2.12
C LYS A 27 -35.26 -15.10 3.15
N ILE A 28 -34.63 -16.12 3.73
CA ILE A 28 -35.21 -16.92 4.82
C ILE A 28 -35.46 -16.02 6.05
N ALA A 29 -34.44 -15.25 6.47
CA ALA A 29 -34.52 -14.42 7.67
C ALA A 29 -35.56 -13.29 7.55
N VAL A 30 -35.60 -12.58 6.41
CA VAL A 30 -36.57 -11.48 6.20
C VAL A 30 -38.02 -11.97 6.02
N GLY A 31 -38.22 -13.28 5.82
CA GLY A 31 -39.54 -13.89 5.85
C GLY A 31 -40.12 -14.06 7.26
N GLN A 32 -39.28 -13.90 8.29
CA GLN A 32 -39.67 -14.10 9.69
C GLN A 32 -39.54 -12.83 10.53
N ILE A 33 -38.50 -12.03 10.29
CA ILE A 33 -38.23 -10.79 11.03
C ILE A 33 -37.95 -9.63 10.07
N SER A 34 -38.11 -8.40 10.56
CA SER A 34 -37.91 -7.20 9.78
C SER A 34 -36.46 -7.06 9.28
N PRO A 35 -36.24 -6.41 8.12
CA PRO A 35 -34.91 -6.16 7.58
C PRO A 35 -33.93 -5.54 8.58
N ILE A 36 -34.40 -4.60 9.40
CA ILE A 36 -33.57 -3.93 10.40
C ILE A 36 -33.15 -4.90 11.51
N ALA A 37 -34.02 -5.84 11.91
CA ALA A 37 -33.69 -6.89 12.87
C ALA A 37 -32.62 -7.84 12.31
N VAL A 38 -32.75 -8.27 11.04
CA VAL A 38 -31.75 -9.12 10.36
C VAL A 38 -30.39 -8.45 10.36
N VAL A 39 -30.32 -7.17 9.92
CA VAL A 39 -29.06 -6.41 9.88
C VAL A 39 -28.50 -6.25 11.29
N TRP A 40 -29.31 -5.84 12.25
CA TRP A 40 -28.80 -5.65 13.61
C TRP A 40 -28.24 -6.94 14.23
N LEU A 41 -28.99 -8.04 14.12
CA LEU A 41 -28.64 -9.31 14.74
C LEU A 41 -27.40 -9.95 14.09
N ARG A 42 -27.25 -9.91 12.76
CA ARG A 42 -26.04 -10.46 12.10
C ARG A 42 -24.77 -9.71 12.52
N PHE A 43 -24.83 -8.39 12.67
CA PHE A 43 -23.68 -7.61 13.14
C PHE A 43 -23.41 -7.84 14.63
N ALA A 44 -24.45 -7.96 15.46
CA ALA A 44 -24.30 -8.35 16.87
C ALA A 44 -23.59 -9.70 17.04
N MET A 45 -23.82 -10.66 16.13
CA MET A 45 -23.16 -11.97 16.14
C MET A 45 -21.75 -11.94 15.53
N GLY A 46 -21.52 -11.14 14.49
CA GLY A 46 -20.23 -11.08 13.79
C GLY A 46 -19.16 -10.24 14.49
N ILE A 47 -19.53 -9.11 15.11
CA ILE A 47 -18.60 -8.18 15.76
C ILE A 47 -17.75 -8.85 16.86
N PRO A 48 -18.29 -9.70 17.75
CA PRO A 48 -17.48 -10.42 18.73
C PRO A 48 -16.36 -11.26 18.11
N LEU A 49 -16.63 -11.92 16.98
CA LEU A 49 -15.63 -12.70 16.26
C LEU A 49 -14.54 -11.82 15.66
N ILE A 50 -14.91 -10.64 15.16
CA ILE A 50 -13.96 -9.66 14.62
C ILE A 50 -13.12 -9.08 15.74
N LEU A 51 -13.72 -8.77 16.90
CA LEU A 51 -12.99 -8.33 18.09
C LEU A 51 -11.98 -9.38 18.53
N PHE A 52 -12.38 -10.65 18.58
CA PHE A 52 -11.48 -11.77 18.87
C PHE A 52 -10.30 -11.82 17.89
N ALA A 53 -10.56 -11.65 16.59
CA ALA A 53 -9.52 -11.59 15.57
C ALA A 53 -8.58 -10.37 15.76
N VAL A 54 -9.10 -9.19 16.11
CA VAL A 54 -8.31 -7.99 16.41
C VAL A 54 -7.39 -8.21 17.61
N ILE A 55 -7.89 -8.87 18.67
CA ILE A 55 -7.14 -9.18 19.88
C ILE A 55 -6.00 -10.16 19.56
N ILE A 56 -6.29 -11.27 18.87
CA ILE A 56 -5.27 -12.27 18.50
C ILE A 56 -4.19 -11.65 17.60
N ARG A 57 -4.60 -10.81 16.65
CA ARG A 57 -3.67 -10.13 15.73
C ARG A 57 -2.90 -9.00 16.42
N LYS A 58 -3.18 -8.69 17.70
CA LYS A 58 -2.61 -7.57 18.47
C LYS A 58 -2.76 -6.21 17.76
N GLN A 59 -3.90 -6.02 17.09
CA GLN A 59 -4.20 -4.81 16.31
C GLN A 59 -5.16 -3.86 17.03
N PHE A 60 -5.57 -4.17 18.25
CA PHE A 60 -6.53 -3.35 18.98
C PHE A 60 -5.92 -1.98 19.32
N ALA A 61 -6.54 -0.92 18.81
CA ALA A 61 -6.25 0.45 19.16
C ALA A 61 -7.49 1.31 18.90
N PHE A 62 -7.75 2.28 19.78
CA PHE A 62 -8.82 3.25 19.57
C PHE A 62 -8.47 4.24 18.45
N PRO A 63 -9.46 4.70 17.67
CA PRO A 63 -9.31 5.81 16.76
C PRO A 63 -8.89 7.08 17.52
N LYS A 64 -8.00 7.88 16.93
CA LYS A 64 -7.48 9.12 17.53
C LYS A 64 -8.00 10.35 16.79
N GLY A 65 -8.45 11.36 17.53
CA GLY A 65 -8.83 12.68 16.99
C GLY A 65 -9.78 12.59 15.79
N ASN A 66 -9.34 13.07 14.63
CA ASN A 66 -10.12 13.13 13.40
C ASN A 66 -10.40 11.76 12.77
N GLU A 67 -9.75 10.68 13.21
CA GLU A 67 -10.03 9.32 12.72
C GLU A 67 -11.46 8.89 13.03
N TRP A 68 -12.08 9.39 14.12
CA TRP A 68 -13.47 9.08 14.45
C TRP A 68 -14.43 9.45 13.33
N LEU A 69 -14.25 10.62 12.71
CA LEU A 69 -15.10 11.05 11.60
C LEU A 69 -14.98 10.10 10.40
N TYR A 70 -13.76 9.62 10.12
CA TYR A 70 -13.51 8.64 9.06
C TYR A 70 -14.23 7.31 9.33
N PHE A 71 -14.10 6.75 10.54
CA PHE A 71 -14.78 5.50 10.89
C PHE A 71 -16.30 5.64 10.97
N ILE A 72 -16.83 6.79 11.42
CA ILE A 72 -18.26 7.09 11.41
C ILE A 72 -18.79 7.13 9.98
N LEU A 73 -18.10 7.83 9.09
CA LEU A 73 -18.49 7.92 7.69
C LEU A 73 -18.47 6.54 7.02
N LEU A 74 -17.42 5.74 7.22
CA LEU A 74 -17.37 4.39 6.66
C LEU A 74 -18.39 3.44 7.28
N GLY A 75 -18.62 3.51 8.60
CA GLY A 75 -19.62 2.70 9.29
C GLY A 75 -21.03 3.01 8.79
N PHE A 76 -21.33 4.29 8.58
CA PHE A 76 -22.58 4.70 7.96
C PHE A 76 -22.70 4.20 6.52
N LEU A 77 -21.71 4.45 5.65
CA LEU A 77 -21.77 4.07 4.24
C LEU A 77 -21.84 2.55 4.05
N GLY A 78 -20.94 1.79 4.69
CA GLY A 78 -20.77 0.37 4.44
C GLY A 78 -21.76 -0.53 5.16
N ILE A 79 -22.27 -0.10 6.31
CA ILE A 79 -23.17 -0.91 7.13
C ILE A 79 -24.57 -0.33 7.08
N THR A 80 -24.81 0.84 7.69
CA THR A 80 -26.16 1.37 7.87
C THR A 80 -26.83 1.65 6.53
N LEU A 81 -26.21 2.48 5.68
CA LEU A 81 -26.77 2.89 4.41
C LEU A 81 -26.80 1.73 3.41
N HIS A 82 -25.69 1.02 3.23
CA HIS A 82 -25.62 -0.09 2.27
C HIS A 82 -26.64 -1.19 2.58
N GLN A 83 -26.71 -1.64 3.83
CA GLN A 83 -27.62 -2.72 4.21
C GLN A 83 -29.08 -2.26 4.20
N TRP A 84 -29.35 -1.00 4.54
CA TRP A 84 -30.68 -0.43 4.41
C TRP A 84 -31.12 -0.38 2.94
N LEU A 85 -30.27 0.10 2.03
CA LEU A 85 -30.55 0.13 0.59
C LEU A 85 -30.82 -1.27 0.03
N GLN A 86 -29.96 -2.25 0.36
CA GLN A 86 -30.15 -3.63 -0.11
C GLN A 86 -31.43 -4.25 0.44
N SER A 87 -31.64 -4.19 1.75
CA SER A 87 -32.74 -4.93 2.37
C SER A 87 -34.11 -4.32 2.05
N ASN A 88 -34.20 -2.99 1.82
CA ASN A 88 -35.42 -2.37 1.31
C ASN A 88 -35.59 -2.57 -0.20
N GLY A 89 -34.49 -2.53 -0.96
CA GLY A 89 -34.53 -2.77 -2.41
C GLY A 89 -35.07 -4.15 -2.76
N LEU A 90 -34.65 -5.16 -2.01
CA LEU A 90 -35.06 -6.57 -2.17
C LEU A 90 -36.55 -6.83 -1.90
N GLN A 91 -37.29 -5.91 -1.28
CA GLN A 91 -38.73 -6.09 -1.05
C GLN A 91 -39.56 -5.98 -2.34
N THR A 92 -39.08 -5.19 -3.31
CA THR A 92 -39.82 -4.90 -4.55
C THR A 92 -39.05 -5.25 -5.82
N ALA A 93 -37.72 -5.32 -5.75
CA ALA A 93 -36.88 -5.74 -6.87
C ALA A 93 -37.00 -7.25 -7.13
N GLN A 94 -37.07 -7.63 -8.40
CA GLN A 94 -37.00 -9.04 -8.77
C GLN A 94 -35.58 -9.58 -8.58
N ALA A 95 -35.44 -10.81 -8.09
CA ALA A 95 -34.14 -11.44 -7.85
C ALA A 95 -33.24 -11.43 -9.10
N THR A 96 -33.82 -11.70 -10.27
CA THR A 96 -33.14 -11.65 -11.57
C THR A 96 -32.57 -10.26 -11.86
N THR A 97 -33.36 -9.20 -11.66
CA THR A 97 -32.95 -7.81 -11.89
C THR A 97 -31.89 -7.36 -10.88
N THR A 98 -32.07 -7.69 -9.60
CA THR A 98 -31.11 -7.43 -8.54
C THR A 98 -29.74 -8.03 -8.83
N ALA A 99 -29.67 -9.30 -9.28
CA ALA A 99 -28.41 -10.01 -9.47
C ALA A 99 -27.48 -9.33 -10.49
N TRP A 100 -28.00 -8.90 -11.64
CA TRP A 100 -27.18 -8.22 -12.64
C TRP A 100 -26.88 -6.76 -12.27
N ILE A 101 -27.78 -6.07 -11.55
CA ILE A 101 -27.49 -4.73 -11.02
C ILE A 101 -26.37 -4.78 -9.99
N VAL A 102 -26.43 -5.67 -9.00
CA VAL A 102 -25.35 -5.83 -7.99
C VAL A 102 -24.02 -6.16 -8.66
N SER A 103 -24.06 -6.96 -9.73
CA SER A 103 -22.88 -7.29 -10.54
C SER A 103 -22.30 -6.12 -11.34
N SER A 104 -22.94 -4.94 -11.33
CA SER A 104 -22.32 -3.70 -11.83
C SER A 104 -21.34 -3.08 -10.81
N SER A 105 -21.38 -3.49 -9.54
CA SER A 105 -20.48 -2.97 -8.48
C SER A 105 -18.99 -3.03 -8.85
N PRO A 106 -18.44 -4.12 -9.43
CA PRO A 106 -17.05 -4.17 -9.87
C PRO A 106 -16.68 -3.10 -10.90
N VAL A 107 -17.63 -2.74 -11.79
CA VAL A 107 -17.42 -1.68 -12.79
C VAL A 107 -17.27 -0.34 -12.10
N PHE A 108 -18.15 -0.02 -11.15
CA PHE A 108 -18.02 1.21 -10.35
C PHE A 108 -16.76 1.23 -9.49
N ILE A 109 -16.38 0.09 -8.88
CA ILE A 109 -15.13 -0.04 -8.13
C ILE A 109 -13.93 0.23 -9.04
N ALA A 110 -13.90 -0.32 -10.24
CA ALA A 110 -12.82 -0.13 -11.20
C ALA A 110 -12.71 1.35 -11.64
N ILE A 111 -13.83 1.99 -11.95
CA ILE A 111 -13.88 3.42 -12.33
C ILE A 111 -13.41 4.31 -11.19
N LEU A 112 -13.95 4.12 -9.98
CA LEU A 112 -13.58 4.94 -8.81
C LEU A 112 -12.15 4.65 -8.35
N GLY A 113 -11.66 3.42 -8.48
CA GLY A 113 -10.26 3.05 -8.24
C GLY A 113 -9.32 3.81 -9.17
N TRP A 114 -9.68 3.91 -10.45
CA TRP A 114 -8.92 4.73 -11.41
C TRP A 114 -8.97 6.22 -11.09
N LEU A 115 -10.15 6.79 -10.80
CA LEU A 115 -10.32 8.23 -10.56
C LEU A 115 -9.73 8.71 -9.22
N ILE A 116 -9.95 7.95 -8.14
CA ILE A 116 -9.64 8.37 -6.77
C ILE A 116 -8.29 7.81 -6.31
N LEU A 117 -8.06 6.51 -6.54
CA LEU A 117 -6.82 5.84 -6.10
C LEU A 117 -5.70 5.90 -7.14
N LYS A 118 -6.02 6.34 -8.37
CA LYS A 118 -5.10 6.37 -9.51
C LYS A 118 -4.56 4.99 -9.89
N GLU A 119 -5.32 3.94 -9.58
CA GLU A 119 -5.03 2.56 -10.00
C GLU A 119 -5.39 2.43 -11.49
N LYS A 120 -4.39 2.31 -12.37
CA LYS A 120 -4.63 2.20 -13.81
C LYS A 120 -5.17 0.81 -14.16
N LEU A 121 -6.23 0.78 -14.95
CA LEU A 121 -6.74 -0.43 -15.58
C LEU A 121 -6.00 -0.67 -16.89
N ASN A 122 -5.40 -1.85 -17.04
CA ASN A 122 -4.88 -2.27 -18.34
C ASN A 122 -6.00 -2.87 -19.22
N LEU A 123 -5.76 -2.95 -20.54
CA LEU A 123 -6.75 -3.45 -21.50
C LEU A 123 -7.26 -4.86 -21.17
N LEU A 124 -6.40 -5.69 -20.59
CA LEU A 124 -6.75 -7.06 -20.23
C LEU A 124 -7.70 -7.12 -19.02
N GLN A 125 -7.47 -6.27 -18.02
CA GLN A 125 -8.37 -6.10 -16.89
C GLN A 125 -9.72 -5.54 -17.32
N SER A 126 -9.73 -4.52 -18.19
CA SER A 126 -10.97 -3.99 -18.77
C SER A 126 -11.74 -5.07 -19.53
N PHE A 127 -11.05 -5.86 -20.37
CA PHE A 127 -11.66 -6.97 -21.09
C PHE A 127 -12.19 -8.06 -20.14
N GLY A 128 -11.44 -8.40 -19.09
CA GLY A 128 -11.86 -9.37 -18.07
C GLY A 128 -13.11 -8.93 -17.30
N ILE A 129 -13.24 -7.64 -16.98
CA ILE A 129 -14.45 -7.06 -16.36
C ILE A 129 -15.65 -7.18 -17.31
N VAL A 130 -15.49 -6.78 -18.58
CA VAL A 130 -16.56 -6.88 -19.59
C VAL A 130 -16.98 -8.34 -19.79
N LEU A 131 -16.01 -9.25 -19.90
CA LEU A 131 -16.25 -10.67 -20.06
C LEU A 131 -17.02 -11.25 -18.87
N SER A 132 -16.64 -10.88 -17.64
CA SER A 132 -17.33 -11.32 -16.43
C SER A 132 -18.78 -10.82 -16.38
N MET A 133 -19.02 -9.58 -16.80
CA MET A 133 -20.38 -9.02 -16.89
C MET A 133 -21.25 -9.78 -17.89
N ILE A 134 -20.70 -10.16 -19.06
CA ILE A 134 -21.40 -10.99 -20.04
C ILE A 134 -21.76 -12.35 -19.43
N GLY A 135 -20.82 -12.97 -18.69
CA GLY A 135 -21.06 -14.23 -18.01
C GLY A 135 -22.17 -14.15 -16.95
N VAL A 136 -22.25 -13.05 -16.19
CA VAL A 136 -23.38 -12.79 -15.27
C VAL A 136 -24.70 -12.72 -16.02
N LEU A 137 -24.77 -11.96 -17.12
CA LEU A 137 -26.00 -11.86 -17.92
C LEU A 137 -26.44 -13.22 -18.47
N ALA A 138 -25.50 -14.11 -18.83
CA ALA A 138 -25.79 -15.48 -19.25
C ALA A 138 -26.38 -16.33 -18.11
N ILE A 139 -25.84 -16.24 -16.88
CA ILE A 139 -26.40 -16.92 -15.70
C ILE A 139 -27.81 -16.42 -15.41
N VAL A 140 -27.97 -15.11 -15.34
CA VAL A 140 -29.22 -14.44 -14.93
C VAL A 140 -30.34 -14.66 -15.95
N SER A 141 -30.01 -14.66 -17.24
CA SER A 141 -31.00 -14.91 -18.31
C SER A 141 -31.43 -16.37 -18.42
N LYS A 142 -30.71 -17.31 -17.80
CA LYS A 142 -30.93 -18.77 -17.94
C LYS A 142 -31.07 -19.22 -19.42
N GLY A 143 -30.40 -18.51 -20.35
CA GLY A 143 -30.45 -18.78 -21.79
C GLY A 143 -31.60 -18.14 -22.55
N ASN A 144 -32.51 -17.43 -21.89
CA ASN A 144 -33.60 -16.70 -22.53
C ASN A 144 -33.45 -15.18 -22.31
N LEU A 145 -32.93 -14.47 -23.31
CA LEU A 145 -32.73 -13.02 -23.27
C LEU A 145 -34.04 -12.23 -23.03
N SER A 146 -35.21 -12.78 -23.37
CA SER A 146 -36.49 -12.11 -23.09
C SER A 146 -36.72 -11.96 -21.58
N THR A 147 -36.17 -12.84 -20.74
CA THR A 147 -36.28 -12.73 -19.27
C THR A 147 -35.59 -11.49 -18.71
N LEU A 148 -34.54 -10.98 -19.38
CA LEU A 148 -33.89 -9.72 -19.02
C LEU A 148 -34.78 -8.52 -19.37
N ALA A 149 -35.60 -8.63 -20.43
CA ALA A 149 -36.55 -7.60 -20.84
C ALA A 149 -37.90 -7.66 -20.07
N ILE A 150 -38.27 -8.84 -19.56
CA ILE A 150 -39.49 -9.09 -18.78
C ILE A 150 -39.33 -8.71 -17.30
N GLY A 151 -38.09 -8.70 -16.78
CA GLY A 151 -37.79 -8.06 -15.51
C GLY A 151 -38.00 -6.56 -15.67
N LYS A 152 -39.20 -6.07 -15.37
CA LYS A 152 -39.60 -4.66 -15.48
C LYS A 152 -38.66 -3.76 -14.66
N PHE A 153 -37.50 -3.42 -15.21
CA PHE A 153 -36.61 -2.44 -14.59
C PHE A 153 -37.37 -1.14 -14.45
N GLY A 154 -37.34 -0.58 -13.24
CA GLY A 154 -38.06 0.67 -12.93
C GLY A 154 -38.90 0.59 -11.67
N THR A 155 -38.84 -0.52 -10.91
CA THR A 155 -39.36 -0.52 -9.55
C THR A 155 -38.48 0.36 -8.66
N ILE A 156 -39.03 0.89 -7.57
CA ILE A 156 -38.22 1.64 -6.59
C ILE A 156 -37.09 0.77 -6.02
N GLY A 157 -37.32 -0.54 -5.89
CA GLY A 157 -36.31 -1.49 -5.47
C GLY A 157 -35.10 -1.54 -6.39
N ASP A 158 -35.30 -1.58 -7.71
CA ASP A 158 -34.19 -1.62 -8.69
C ASP A 158 -33.27 -0.39 -8.55
N PHE A 159 -33.86 0.79 -8.34
CA PHE A 159 -33.10 2.02 -8.10
C PHE A 159 -32.32 1.97 -6.78
N LEU A 160 -32.93 1.46 -5.70
CA LEU A 160 -32.25 1.29 -4.42
C LEU A 160 -31.06 0.32 -4.52
N ILE A 161 -31.21 -0.78 -5.25
CA ILE A 161 -30.12 -1.74 -5.50
C ILE A 161 -29.00 -1.11 -6.35
N LEU A 162 -29.34 -0.31 -7.35
CA LEU A 162 -28.35 0.41 -8.16
C LEU A 162 -27.56 1.41 -7.31
N ILE A 163 -28.25 2.22 -6.50
CA ILE A 163 -27.60 3.14 -5.55
C ILE A 163 -26.73 2.36 -4.55
N SER A 164 -27.21 1.20 -4.09
CA SER A 164 -26.44 0.33 -3.20
C SER A 164 -25.13 -0.15 -3.83
N SER A 165 -25.14 -0.47 -5.12
CA SER A 165 -23.97 -0.90 -5.88
C SER A 165 -22.93 0.21 -6.00
N VAL A 166 -23.37 1.44 -6.28
CA VAL A 166 -22.50 2.64 -6.29
C VAL A 166 -21.96 2.93 -4.88
N ASN A 167 -22.82 2.85 -3.86
CA ASN A 167 -22.43 3.06 -2.47
C ASN A 167 -21.38 2.02 -2.02
N TRP A 168 -21.54 0.75 -2.39
CA TRP A 168 -20.54 -0.29 -2.12
C TRP A 168 -19.19 0.03 -2.76
N ALA A 169 -19.20 0.55 -3.98
CA ALA A 169 -17.99 0.98 -4.66
C ALA A 169 -17.32 2.15 -3.93
N VAL A 170 -18.07 3.18 -3.55
CA VAL A 170 -17.55 4.31 -2.76
C VAL A 170 -16.98 3.84 -1.43
N PHE A 171 -17.72 3.00 -0.70
CA PHE A 171 -17.29 2.39 0.55
C PHE A 171 -15.99 1.60 0.38
N SER A 172 -15.89 0.78 -0.69
CA SER A 172 -14.71 -0.04 -0.97
C SER A 172 -13.48 0.81 -1.28
N ILE A 173 -13.65 1.91 -2.02
CA ILE A 173 -12.54 2.82 -2.37
C ILE A 173 -12.05 3.63 -1.18
N ILE A 174 -12.96 4.16 -0.36
CA ILE A 174 -12.57 4.87 0.86
C ILE A 174 -11.88 3.90 1.83
N SER A 175 -12.46 2.70 2.00
CA SER A 175 -11.85 1.60 2.77
C SER A 175 -10.44 1.26 2.29
N ARG A 176 -10.23 1.06 0.98
CA ARG A 176 -8.92 0.79 0.37
C ARG A 176 -7.90 1.88 0.67
N ARG A 177 -8.32 3.15 0.73
CA ARG A 177 -7.45 4.26 1.13
C ARG A 177 -7.01 4.15 2.58
N GLY A 178 -7.92 3.94 3.53
CA GLY A 178 -7.54 3.82 4.94
C GLY A 178 -6.84 2.51 5.29
N LEU A 179 -6.95 1.47 4.47
CA LEU A 179 -6.15 0.24 4.63
C LEU A 179 -4.64 0.48 4.45
N LYS A 180 -4.22 1.65 3.92
CA LYS A 180 -2.82 2.08 3.92
C LYS A 180 -2.33 2.54 5.29
N ASP A 181 -3.23 3.10 6.10
CA ASP A 181 -2.91 3.74 7.38
C ASP A 181 -3.37 2.90 8.60
N HIS A 182 -4.24 1.91 8.37
CA HIS A 182 -4.79 1.06 9.42
C HIS A 182 -4.72 -0.43 9.07
N PRO A 183 -4.35 -1.29 10.05
CA PRO A 183 -4.48 -2.74 9.87
C PRO A 183 -5.90 -3.14 9.50
N SER A 184 -6.04 -4.09 8.56
CA SER A 184 -7.32 -4.50 7.98
C SER A 184 -8.37 -4.87 9.02
N THR A 185 -8.02 -5.75 9.96
CA THR A 185 -8.97 -6.25 10.96
C THR A 185 -9.38 -5.17 11.95
N ARG A 186 -8.46 -4.23 12.29
CA ARG A 186 -8.81 -3.05 13.10
C ARG A 186 -9.80 -2.15 12.37
N LEU A 187 -9.58 -1.91 11.08
CA LEU A 187 -10.48 -1.10 10.28
C LEU A 187 -11.86 -1.76 10.17
N THR A 188 -11.92 -3.05 9.86
CA THR A 188 -13.17 -3.83 9.82
C THR A 188 -13.92 -3.72 11.16
N PHE A 189 -13.24 -3.93 12.28
CA PHE A 189 -13.86 -3.87 13.62
C PHE A 189 -14.53 -2.53 13.89
N TRP A 190 -13.82 -1.41 13.71
CA TRP A 190 -14.37 -0.09 14.03
C TRP A 190 -15.48 0.33 13.07
N VAL A 191 -15.29 0.11 11.77
CA VAL A 191 -16.32 0.40 10.75
C VAL A 191 -17.61 -0.37 11.07
N MET A 192 -17.50 -1.67 11.36
CA MET A 192 -18.67 -2.49 11.67
C MET A 192 -19.32 -2.14 12.99
N THR A 193 -18.52 -1.90 14.03
CA THR A 193 -19.04 -1.55 15.35
C THR A 193 -19.79 -0.23 15.29
N ILE A 194 -19.21 0.80 14.65
CA ILE A 194 -19.87 2.10 14.53
C ILE A 194 -21.11 2.02 13.65
N GLY A 195 -21.03 1.32 12.51
CA GLY A 195 -22.19 1.08 11.66
C GLY A 195 -23.33 0.35 12.38
N TRP A 196 -23.01 -0.65 13.21
CA TRP A 196 -23.96 -1.36 14.05
C TRP A 196 -24.57 -0.46 15.13
N LEU A 197 -23.76 0.38 15.79
CA LEU A 197 -24.25 1.36 16.77
C LEU A 197 -25.21 2.38 16.13
N ILE A 198 -24.91 2.89 14.94
CA ILE A 198 -25.81 3.80 14.20
C ILE A 198 -27.12 3.07 13.85
N THR A 199 -27.02 1.84 13.35
CA THR A 199 -28.19 1.00 13.02
C THR A 199 -29.03 0.65 14.26
N SER A 200 -28.40 0.60 15.44
CA SER A 200 -29.08 0.31 16.71
C SER A 200 -30.16 1.33 17.03
N VAL A 201 -29.98 2.60 16.65
CA VAL A 201 -30.98 3.66 16.86
C VAL A 201 -32.31 3.27 16.21
N ALA A 202 -32.29 2.86 14.93
CA ALA A 202 -33.49 2.45 14.20
C ALA A 202 -34.07 1.13 14.74
N PHE A 203 -33.21 0.18 15.11
CA PHE A 203 -33.63 -1.10 15.68
C PHE A 203 -34.44 -0.95 16.97
N PHE A 204 -33.96 -0.13 17.92
CA PHE A 204 -34.67 0.12 19.16
C PHE A 204 -35.89 1.03 18.97
N ALA A 205 -35.80 2.06 18.11
CA ALA A 205 -36.92 2.95 17.82
C ALA A 205 -38.13 2.18 17.23
N ASN A 206 -37.86 1.21 16.35
CA ASN A 206 -38.90 0.38 15.72
C ASN A 206 -39.33 -0.82 16.58
N LYS A 207 -38.76 -0.99 17.77
CA LYS A 207 -38.99 -2.14 18.67
C LYS A 207 -38.76 -3.51 18.01
N SER A 208 -37.86 -3.58 17.03
CA SER A 208 -37.61 -4.79 16.24
C SER A 208 -37.02 -5.96 17.05
N TYR A 209 -36.57 -5.71 18.28
CA TYR A 209 -36.17 -6.75 19.23
C TYR A 209 -37.30 -7.70 19.63
N ILE A 210 -38.57 -7.27 19.52
CA ILE A 210 -39.75 -8.09 19.84
C ILE A 210 -39.93 -9.24 18.82
N GLU A 211 -39.36 -9.09 17.62
CA GLU A 211 -39.44 -10.06 16.54
C GLU A 211 -38.44 -11.20 16.70
N ILE A 212 -37.33 -11.00 17.43
CA ILE A 212 -36.24 -12.00 17.56
C ILE A 212 -36.74 -13.34 18.13
N PRO A 213 -37.58 -13.40 19.18
CA PRO A 213 -38.13 -14.65 19.68
C PRO A 213 -39.04 -15.40 18.69
N GLN A 214 -39.44 -14.77 17.58
CA GLN A 214 -40.29 -15.39 16.54
C GLN A 214 -39.48 -16.20 15.53
N LEU A 215 -38.13 -16.12 15.57
CA LEU A 215 -37.27 -16.92 14.70
C LEU A 215 -37.42 -18.41 15.01
N ASP A 216 -37.78 -19.16 13.98
CA ASP A 216 -37.75 -20.62 14.06
C ASP A 216 -36.32 -21.16 13.88
N ASN A 217 -36.17 -22.49 13.89
CA ASN A 217 -34.86 -23.13 13.73
C ASN A 217 -34.19 -22.76 12.40
N GLN A 218 -34.96 -22.60 11.32
CA GLN A 218 -34.41 -22.25 10.01
C GLN A 218 -33.94 -20.79 9.98
N GLY A 219 -34.69 -19.89 10.63
CA GLY A 219 -34.32 -18.50 10.85
C GLY A 219 -33.02 -18.38 11.65
N TRP A 220 -32.87 -19.15 12.74
CA TRP A 220 -31.63 -19.15 13.52
C TRP A 220 -30.42 -19.65 12.75
N TRP A 221 -30.54 -20.73 11.96
CA TRP A 221 -29.45 -21.19 11.10
C TRP A 221 -29.07 -20.14 10.04
N ALA A 222 -30.05 -19.48 9.44
CA ALA A 222 -29.81 -18.36 8.53
C ALA A 222 -29.08 -17.21 9.25
N MET A 223 -29.47 -16.86 10.47
CA MET A 223 -28.81 -15.81 11.25
C MET A 223 -27.39 -16.18 11.69
N ILE A 224 -27.12 -17.44 12.05
CA ILE A 224 -25.77 -17.92 12.35
C ILE A 224 -24.89 -17.82 11.11
N PHE A 225 -25.38 -18.27 9.95
CA PHE A 225 -24.67 -18.15 8.68
C PHE A 225 -24.36 -16.67 8.37
N LEU A 226 -25.36 -15.81 8.45
CA LEU A 226 -25.21 -14.37 8.21
C LEU A 226 -24.25 -13.72 9.21
N GLY A 227 -24.39 -13.98 10.51
CA GLY A 227 -23.58 -13.34 11.53
C GLY A 227 -22.13 -13.82 11.55
N ILE A 228 -21.93 -15.13 11.57
CA ILE A 228 -20.60 -15.72 11.78
C ILE A 228 -19.82 -15.80 10.47
N LEU A 229 -20.38 -16.47 9.44
CA LEU A 229 -19.65 -16.68 8.19
C LEU A 229 -19.63 -15.40 7.35
N THR A 230 -20.79 -14.78 7.13
CA THR A 230 -20.84 -13.63 6.20
C THR A 230 -20.35 -12.33 6.85
N THR A 231 -20.75 -12.03 8.09
CA THR A 231 -20.37 -10.77 8.75
C THR A 231 -19.01 -10.88 9.44
N GLY A 232 -18.78 -11.94 10.20
CA GLY A 232 -17.52 -12.16 10.91
C GLY A 232 -16.35 -12.52 9.97
N LEU A 233 -16.38 -13.72 9.40
CA LEU A 233 -15.23 -14.26 8.66
C LEU A 233 -15.04 -13.64 7.27
N ALA A 234 -16.10 -13.57 6.46
CA ALA A 234 -15.99 -13.12 5.07
C ALA A 234 -15.56 -11.65 4.97
N TYR A 235 -16.02 -10.76 5.84
CA TYR A 235 -15.51 -9.38 5.83
C TYR A 235 -14.05 -9.26 6.29
N ILE A 236 -13.60 -10.05 7.27
CA ILE A 236 -12.16 -10.08 7.62
C ILE A 236 -11.36 -10.50 6.38
N ALA A 237 -11.77 -11.58 5.72
CA ALA A 237 -11.11 -12.08 4.52
C ALA A 237 -11.14 -11.05 3.38
N TRP A 238 -12.29 -10.41 3.14
CA TRP A 238 -12.43 -9.37 2.12
C TRP A 238 -11.52 -8.18 2.37
N PHE A 239 -11.47 -7.67 3.60
CA PHE A 239 -10.62 -6.52 3.93
C PHE A 239 -9.12 -6.88 3.99
N ASP A 240 -8.78 -8.13 4.34
CA ASP A 240 -7.42 -8.66 4.21
C ASP A 240 -7.00 -8.77 2.73
N ALA A 241 -7.90 -9.21 1.85
CA ALA A 241 -7.65 -9.24 0.41
C ALA A 241 -7.55 -7.82 -0.16
N LEU A 242 -8.48 -6.93 0.20
CA LEU A 242 -8.52 -5.54 -0.23
C LEU A 242 -7.31 -4.74 0.25
N SER A 243 -6.61 -5.14 1.33
CA SER A 243 -5.37 -4.48 1.75
C SER A 243 -4.17 -4.87 0.89
N GLN A 244 -4.23 -6.01 0.20
CA GLN A 244 -3.12 -6.56 -0.57
C GLN A 244 -3.33 -6.49 -2.10
N LEU A 245 -4.57 -6.52 -2.58
CA LEU A 245 -4.93 -6.44 -3.99
C LEU A 245 -5.42 -5.02 -4.35
N THR A 246 -5.31 -4.64 -5.63
CA THR A 246 -5.93 -3.39 -6.14
C THR A 246 -7.45 -3.46 -6.02
N ALA A 247 -8.11 -2.31 -5.97
CA ALA A 247 -9.58 -2.26 -5.86
C ALA A 247 -10.25 -2.99 -7.03
N ALA A 248 -9.73 -2.85 -8.25
CA ALA A 248 -10.24 -3.56 -9.42
C ALA A 248 -10.05 -5.08 -9.35
N GLN A 249 -8.90 -5.55 -8.87
CA GLN A 249 -8.63 -6.99 -8.69
C GLN A 249 -9.56 -7.61 -7.65
N THR A 250 -9.65 -7.02 -6.46
CA THR A 250 -10.56 -7.48 -5.40
C THR A 250 -12.01 -7.40 -5.87
N GLY A 251 -12.41 -6.27 -6.47
CA GLY A 251 -13.77 -6.03 -6.95
C GLY A 251 -14.22 -7.05 -8.00
N ALA A 252 -13.31 -7.52 -8.88
CA ALA A 252 -13.66 -8.53 -9.88
C ALA A 252 -14.14 -9.85 -9.26
N PHE A 253 -13.70 -10.22 -8.06
CA PHE A 253 -14.20 -11.42 -7.39
C PHE A 253 -15.71 -11.35 -7.10
N LEU A 254 -16.31 -10.16 -6.98
CA LEU A 254 -17.77 -10.06 -6.76
C LEU A 254 -18.58 -10.60 -7.94
N PHE A 255 -18.00 -10.69 -9.15
CA PHE A 255 -18.65 -11.38 -10.28
C PHE A 255 -18.86 -12.87 -10.03
N VAL A 256 -18.17 -13.47 -9.04
CA VAL A 256 -18.37 -14.87 -8.64
C VAL A 256 -19.61 -15.05 -7.76
N GLU A 257 -20.15 -13.99 -7.14
CA GLU A 257 -21.32 -14.11 -6.26
C GLU A 257 -22.55 -14.72 -6.96
N PRO A 258 -22.95 -14.31 -8.18
CA PRO A 258 -24.08 -14.93 -8.88
C PRO A 258 -23.85 -16.40 -9.20
N LEU A 259 -22.60 -16.79 -9.50
CA LEU A 259 -22.22 -18.18 -9.72
C LEU A 259 -22.37 -19.00 -8.44
N ALA A 260 -21.85 -18.49 -7.31
CA ALA A 260 -21.99 -19.14 -6.01
C ALA A 260 -23.47 -19.25 -5.59
N SER A 261 -24.25 -18.17 -5.78
CA SER A 261 -25.67 -18.13 -5.47
C SER A 261 -26.47 -19.15 -6.29
N MET A 262 -26.19 -19.27 -7.59
CA MET A 262 -26.79 -20.30 -8.45
C MET A 262 -26.49 -21.71 -7.94
N ILE A 263 -25.23 -21.99 -7.56
CA ILE A 263 -24.84 -23.31 -7.03
C ILE A 263 -25.61 -23.61 -5.73
N PHE A 264 -25.68 -22.65 -4.80
CA PHE A 264 -26.43 -22.82 -3.57
C PHE A 264 -27.94 -22.97 -3.82
N ALA A 265 -28.52 -22.24 -4.77
CA ALA A 265 -29.92 -22.40 -5.15
C ALA A 265 -30.20 -23.79 -5.74
N ALA A 266 -29.29 -24.32 -6.57
CA ALA A 266 -29.42 -25.68 -7.11
C ALA A 266 -29.38 -26.74 -6.01
N ILE A 267 -28.50 -26.59 -5.01
CA ILE A 267 -28.33 -27.58 -3.93
C ILE A 267 -29.45 -27.48 -2.88
N ILE A 268 -29.81 -26.27 -2.47
CA ILE A 268 -30.72 -26.03 -1.34
C ILE A 268 -32.17 -25.98 -1.80
N LEU A 269 -32.43 -25.38 -2.96
CA LEU A 269 -33.79 -25.16 -3.49
C LEU A 269 -34.13 -26.14 -4.62
N ASN A 270 -33.23 -27.07 -4.97
CA ASN A 270 -33.37 -28.00 -6.09
C ASN A 270 -33.64 -27.32 -7.44
N GLU A 271 -33.10 -26.11 -7.65
CA GLU A 271 -33.21 -25.41 -8.94
C GLU A 271 -32.40 -26.10 -10.05
N HIS A 272 -32.98 -26.20 -11.25
CA HIS A 272 -32.30 -26.75 -12.41
C HIS A 272 -31.24 -25.77 -12.96
N ILE A 273 -30.00 -26.25 -13.06
CA ILE A 273 -28.90 -25.53 -13.70
C ILE A 273 -29.01 -25.70 -15.22
N THR A 274 -29.10 -24.59 -15.94
CA THR A 274 -29.14 -24.59 -17.41
C THR A 274 -27.74 -24.61 -18.02
N LEU A 275 -27.61 -25.07 -19.26
CA LEU A 275 -26.35 -25.00 -20.00
C LEU A 275 -25.85 -23.55 -20.13
N ALA A 276 -26.75 -22.60 -20.32
CA ALA A 276 -26.41 -21.17 -20.37
C ALA A 276 -25.78 -20.69 -19.06
N SER A 277 -26.26 -21.19 -17.92
CA SER A 277 -25.70 -20.85 -16.61
C SER A 277 -24.32 -21.47 -16.38
N VAL A 278 -24.08 -22.69 -16.88
CA VAL A 278 -22.74 -23.32 -16.84
C VAL A 278 -21.74 -22.54 -17.70
N LEU A 279 -22.10 -22.21 -18.94
CA LEU A 279 -21.26 -21.42 -19.84
C LEU A 279 -21.02 -20.01 -19.27
N GLY A 280 -22.05 -19.37 -18.73
CA GLY A 280 -21.93 -18.08 -18.04
C GLY A 280 -20.96 -18.14 -16.86
N GLY A 281 -21.03 -19.20 -16.05
CA GLY A 281 -20.09 -19.46 -14.96
C GLY A 281 -18.64 -19.61 -15.43
N ALA A 282 -18.40 -20.38 -16.49
CA ALA A 282 -17.06 -20.51 -17.08
C ALA A 282 -16.53 -19.17 -17.58
N VAL A 283 -17.37 -18.37 -18.25
CA VAL A 283 -17.04 -17.03 -18.74
C VAL A 283 -16.68 -16.08 -17.59
N ILE A 284 -17.43 -16.12 -16.47
CA ILE A 284 -17.09 -15.38 -15.25
C ILE A 284 -15.71 -15.77 -14.74
N LEU A 285 -15.44 -17.06 -14.57
CA LEU A 285 -14.15 -17.54 -14.03
C LEU A 285 -12.98 -17.12 -14.92
N VAL A 286 -13.13 -17.22 -16.25
CA VAL A 286 -12.12 -16.72 -17.20
C VAL A 286 -11.96 -15.21 -17.06
N GLY A 287 -13.04 -14.44 -17.01
CA GLY A 287 -12.98 -12.98 -16.86
C GLY A 287 -12.27 -12.56 -15.56
N VAL A 288 -12.65 -13.14 -14.42
CA VAL A 288 -12.01 -12.90 -13.11
C VAL A 288 -10.54 -13.31 -13.13
N TRP A 289 -10.20 -14.44 -13.76
CA TRP A 289 -8.82 -14.84 -13.95
C TRP A 289 -8.06 -13.84 -14.82
N LEU A 290 -8.63 -13.30 -15.90
CA LEU A 290 -7.98 -12.29 -16.74
C LEU A 290 -7.68 -11.00 -15.98
N VAL A 291 -8.59 -10.56 -15.10
CA VAL A 291 -8.36 -9.38 -14.24
C VAL A 291 -7.21 -9.63 -13.25
N ASN A 292 -7.14 -10.84 -12.70
CA ASN A 292 -6.24 -11.20 -11.61
C ASN A 292 -4.90 -11.85 -12.04
N ARG A 293 -4.79 -12.35 -13.28
CA ARG A 293 -3.55 -12.92 -13.85
C ARG A 293 -2.53 -11.84 -14.17
N THR A 294 -3.01 -10.64 -14.49
CA THR A 294 -2.16 -9.47 -14.47
C THR A 294 -1.79 -9.26 -13.02
N THR A 295 -0.52 -9.60 -12.70
CA THR A 295 0.19 -9.10 -11.53
C THR A 295 -0.26 -7.66 -11.31
N PRO A 296 -0.59 -7.26 -10.07
CA PRO A 296 -0.95 -5.89 -9.80
C PRO A 296 -0.04 -4.99 -10.63
N THR A 297 -0.63 -4.17 -11.49
CA THR A 297 -0.14 -2.81 -11.61
C THR A 297 -0.49 -2.10 -10.30
N SER A 298 -0.09 -2.68 -9.15
CA SER A 298 0.51 -1.86 -8.14
C SER A 298 1.57 -1.09 -8.92
N ASN A 299 1.73 0.16 -8.57
CA ASN A 299 3.06 0.70 -8.70
C ASN A 299 3.99 -0.09 -7.75
N GLU A 300 4.18 -1.41 -7.92
CA GLU A 300 5.54 -1.83 -8.21
C GLU A 300 5.88 -1.02 -9.45
N GLY A 301 6.33 0.22 -9.21
CA GLY A 301 7.43 0.67 -10.01
C GLY A 301 8.35 -0.54 -10.04
N LYS A 302 8.59 -1.08 -11.24
CA LYS A 302 10.00 -1.08 -11.61
C LYS A 302 10.46 0.30 -11.21
N LEU A 303 11.06 0.36 -10.03
CA LEU A 303 11.67 1.55 -9.50
C LEU A 303 12.67 1.83 -10.60
N VAL A 304 12.30 2.76 -11.49
CA VAL A 304 13.11 3.05 -12.67
C VAL A 304 14.23 3.86 -12.08
N MET A 305 15.20 3.15 -11.52
CA MET A 305 16.50 3.71 -11.18
C MET A 305 17.01 4.30 -12.47
N LYS A 306 17.05 5.62 -12.51
CA LYS A 306 17.57 6.38 -13.63
C LYS A 306 19.07 6.45 -13.44
N ALA A 307 19.79 6.03 -14.47
CA ALA A 307 21.20 6.26 -14.56
C ALA A 307 21.47 7.70 -14.97
N SER A 308 22.37 8.35 -14.26
CA SER A 308 22.97 9.61 -14.67
C SER A 308 24.47 9.57 -14.43
N ALA A 309 25.21 10.25 -15.29
CA ALA A 309 26.64 10.41 -15.14
C ALA A 309 27.08 11.79 -15.65
N THR A 310 28.12 12.34 -15.04
CA THR A 310 28.77 13.56 -15.52
C THR A 310 29.81 13.24 -16.60
N LYS A 311 30.51 14.27 -17.10
CA LYS A 311 31.61 14.09 -18.05
C LYS A 311 32.72 13.26 -17.40
N ASN A 312 33.28 12.29 -18.13
CA ASN A 312 34.29 11.34 -17.66
C ASN A 312 33.79 10.38 -16.56
N ALA A 313 32.47 10.16 -16.50
CA ALA A 313 31.83 9.11 -15.72
C ALA A 313 30.85 8.33 -16.59
N LYS A 314 30.54 7.08 -16.22
CA LYS A 314 29.63 6.20 -16.96
C LYS A 314 28.85 5.30 -16.01
N VAL A 315 27.64 4.95 -16.42
CA VAL A 315 26.83 3.91 -15.79
C VAL A 315 26.62 2.82 -16.83
N GLU A 316 27.27 1.69 -16.63
CA GLU A 316 27.27 0.55 -17.53
C GLU A 316 26.38 -0.56 -16.97
N LYS A 317 25.57 -1.19 -17.82
CA LYS A 317 24.74 -2.32 -17.40
C LYS A 317 25.56 -3.61 -17.49
N THR A 318 25.56 -4.42 -16.43
CA THR A 318 26.22 -5.74 -16.41
C THR A 318 25.17 -6.84 -16.61
N GLU A 319 25.61 -8.11 -16.61
CA GLU A 319 24.69 -9.26 -16.75
C GLU A 319 23.64 -9.29 -15.62
N ASN A 320 24.08 -9.04 -14.38
CA ASN A 320 23.25 -9.15 -13.17
C ASN A 320 23.04 -7.82 -12.42
N GLY A 321 23.44 -6.68 -13.01
CA GLY A 321 23.27 -5.37 -12.36
C GLY A 321 23.89 -4.20 -13.13
N TRP A 322 24.71 -3.41 -12.43
CA TRP A 322 25.29 -2.17 -12.94
C TRP A 322 26.72 -1.96 -12.46
N ARG A 323 27.51 -1.28 -13.27
CA ARG A 323 28.83 -0.76 -12.91
C ARG A 323 28.86 0.74 -13.11
N LEU A 324 29.08 1.46 -12.03
CA LEU A 324 29.21 2.91 -11.99
C LEU A 324 30.71 3.21 -12.02
N VAL A 325 31.18 3.98 -12.99
CA VAL A 325 32.60 4.20 -13.27
C VAL A 325 32.89 5.69 -13.30
N ILE A 326 33.93 6.11 -12.59
CA ILE A 326 34.56 7.42 -12.75
C ILE A 326 35.96 7.22 -13.36
N GLN A 327 36.26 7.94 -14.42
CA GLN A 327 37.56 7.85 -15.10
C GLN A 327 38.59 8.71 -14.39
N LYS A 328 39.88 8.39 -14.59
CA LYS A 328 41.00 9.20 -14.11
C LYS A 328 40.86 10.67 -14.53
N GLY A 329 41.19 11.57 -13.62
CA GLY A 329 41.01 13.00 -13.82
C GLY A 329 41.53 13.84 -12.66
N ASP A 330 41.62 15.14 -12.92
CA ASP A 330 42.13 16.16 -12.00
C ASP A 330 41.13 16.54 -10.89
N SER A 331 41.57 17.46 -10.02
CA SER A 331 40.78 18.08 -8.95
C SER A 331 39.99 19.32 -9.42
N LEU A 332 39.81 19.50 -10.74
CA LEU A 332 39.01 20.59 -11.31
C LEU A 332 37.65 20.11 -11.81
N SER A 333 37.53 18.83 -12.17
CA SER A 333 36.34 18.26 -12.80
C SER A 333 35.56 17.33 -11.87
N TYR A 334 34.27 17.62 -11.68
CA TYR A 334 33.36 16.72 -10.96
C TYR A 334 32.98 15.51 -11.81
N ARG A 335 33.21 14.33 -11.23
CA ARG A 335 32.93 13.02 -11.81
C ARG A 335 31.97 12.30 -10.88
N ASP A 336 30.78 12.01 -11.40
CA ASP A 336 29.73 11.31 -10.69
C ASP A 336 29.05 10.33 -11.63
N ALA A 337 28.84 9.12 -11.13
CA ALA A 337 28.00 8.11 -11.74
C ALA A 337 27.01 7.66 -10.66
N GLN A 338 25.71 7.76 -10.95
CA GLN A 338 24.67 7.44 -9.98
C GLN A 338 23.46 6.73 -10.62
N LEU A 339 22.75 6.01 -9.77
CA LEU A 339 21.43 5.46 -10.01
C LEU A 339 20.48 6.00 -8.94
N ASP A 340 19.35 6.60 -9.35
CA ASP A 340 18.38 7.17 -8.43
C ASP A 340 16.93 7.08 -8.92
N ASP A 341 15.96 7.27 -8.03
CA ASP A 341 14.53 7.31 -8.37
C ASP A 341 13.86 8.67 -8.11
N TYR A 342 14.62 9.67 -7.70
CA TYR A 342 14.09 10.93 -7.19
C TYR A 342 14.54 12.15 -7.99
N SER A 343 15.58 12.05 -8.82
CA SER A 343 16.20 13.17 -9.53
C SER A 343 15.18 14.00 -10.28
N GLN A 344 14.13 13.42 -10.87
CA GLN A 344 13.11 14.15 -11.63
C GLN A 344 11.92 14.64 -10.78
N LEU A 345 11.99 14.50 -9.46
CA LEU A 345 10.90 14.79 -8.53
C LEU A 345 11.29 15.93 -7.58
N PRO A 346 10.34 16.81 -7.20
CA PRO A 346 10.54 17.69 -6.04
C PRO A 346 10.56 16.85 -4.75
N ARG A 347 11.29 17.29 -3.71
CA ARG A 347 11.47 16.52 -2.45
C ARG A 347 10.19 15.98 -1.83
N HIS A 348 9.12 16.76 -1.83
CA HIS A 348 7.84 16.33 -1.26
C HIS A 348 7.15 15.20 -2.03
N LYS A 349 7.66 14.83 -3.22
CA LYS A 349 7.21 13.71 -4.05
C LYS A 349 8.22 12.57 -4.11
N PHE A 350 9.26 12.59 -3.27
CA PHE A 350 10.16 11.44 -3.19
C PHE A 350 9.35 10.19 -2.81
N PRO A 351 9.68 9.02 -3.39
CA PRO A 351 8.76 7.89 -3.39
C PRO A 351 8.62 7.20 -2.02
N HIS A 352 9.64 7.22 -1.17
CA HIS A 352 9.73 6.25 -0.07
C HIS A 352 9.43 6.82 1.31
N HIS A 353 8.59 6.10 2.04
CA HIS A 353 8.27 6.36 3.45
C HIS A 353 8.79 5.26 4.40
N SER A 354 8.97 4.05 3.87
CA SER A 354 9.59 2.89 4.50
C SER A 354 10.05 1.95 3.39
N LEU A 355 11.20 1.31 3.56
CA LEU A 355 11.80 0.52 2.47
C LEU A 355 12.82 -0.47 3.02
N THR A 356 12.88 -1.66 2.41
CA THR A 356 14.03 -2.54 2.50
C THR A 356 14.78 -2.51 1.16
N LEU A 357 16.05 -2.12 1.22
CA LEU A 357 17.00 -2.16 0.11
C LEU A 357 17.94 -3.34 0.34
N SER A 358 18.11 -4.20 -0.66
CA SER A 358 19.11 -5.27 -0.65
C SER A 358 19.84 -5.28 -1.97
N LEU A 359 21.15 -5.44 -1.94
CA LEU A 359 22.00 -5.54 -3.13
C LEU A 359 23.31 -6.23 -2.78
N ARG A 360 24.03 -6.72 -3.78
CA ARG A 360 25.45 -7.07 -3.64
C ARG A 360 26.27 -5.93 -4.20
N ALA A 361 27.38 -5.60 -3.55
CA ALA A 361 28.29 -4.57 -4.02
C ALA A 361 29.75 -4.97 -3.83
N LYS A 362 30.63 -4.40 -4.66
CA LYS A 362 32.08 -4.32 -4.47
C LYS A 362 32.65 -3.09 -5.19
N THR A 363 33.83 -2.65 -4.78
CA THR A 363 34.54 -1.50 -5.36
C THR A 363 35.87 -1.89 -5.98
N SER A 364 36.43 -0.99 -6.80
CA SER A 364 37.76 -1.15 -7.40
C SER A 364 38.91 -1.11 -6.40
N SER A 365 38.71 -0.49 -5.23
CA SER A 365 39.73 -0.26 -4.21
C SER A 365 39.08 -0.08 -2.83
N ASN A 366 39.83 -0.40 -1.77
CA ASN A 366 39.47 -0.09 -0.38
C ASN A 366 39.53 1.41 -0.04
N SER A 367 40.11 2.23 -0.92
CA SER A 367 40.21 3.68 -0.75
C SER A 367 39.84 4.38 -2.06
N ILE A 368 38.53 4.46 -2.31
CA ILE A 368 37.97 5.22 -3.42
C ILE A 368 38.18 6.71 -3.18
N THR A 369 38.54 7.43 -4.24
CA THR A 369 38.67 8.88 -4.25
C THR A 369 37.27 9.49 -4.14
N GLY A 370 37.03 10.27 -3.08
CA GLY A 370 35.76 10.96 -2.88
C GLY A 370 34.75 10.18 -2.05
N THR A 371 33.56 9.92 -2.59
CA THR A 371 32.50 9.19 -1.88
C THR A 371 31.82 8.13 -2.74
N TRP A 372 31.33 7.08 -2.10
CA TRP A 372 30.44 6.12 -2.74
C TRP A 372 29.50 5.52 -1.71
N GLY A 373 28.39 4.96 -2.18
CA GLY A 373 27.45 4.33 -1.26
C GLY A 373 26.13 3.99 -1.90
N PHE A 374 25.21 3.57 -1.04
CA PHE A 374 23.84 3.28 -1.41
C PHE A 374 22.91 3.39 -0.20
N GLY A 375 21.70 3.88 -0.43
CA GLY A 375 20.69 4.02 0.62
C GLY A 375 19.56 4.94 0.20
N LEU A 376 19.01 5.66 1.18
CA LEU A 376 17.94 6.61 0.97
C LEU A 376 18.29 7.96 1.59
N TRP A 377 17.89 9.04 0.92
CA TRP A 377 18.09 10.38 1.42
C TRP A 377 17.07 11.39 0.88
N ASN A 378 17.05 12.58 1.47
CA ASN A 378 16.21 13.69 1.04
C ASN A 378 16.92 14.67 0.09
N ASP A 379 18.11 14.33 -0.43
CA ASP A 379 18.95 15.23 -1.23
C ASP A 379 19.08 16.63 -0.59
N PRO A 380 19.72 16.71 0.60
CA PRO A 380 19.79 17.96 1.37
C PRO A 380 20.64 19.03 0.69
N PHE A 381 21.56 18.61 -0.18
CA PHE A 381 22.56 19.45 -0.83
C PHE A 381 22.15 19.88 -2.25
N GLY A 382 20.87 19.86 -2.60
CA GLY A 382 20.39 20.13 -3.96
C GLY A 382 20.67 21.54 -4.55
N MET A 383 21.40 22.41 -3.85
CA MET A 383 22.30 23.32 -4.56
C MET A 383 23.49 22.45 -4.96
N SER A 384 23.47 21.87 -6.16
CA SER A 384 24.73 21.53 -6.80
C SER A 384 25.63 22.74 -6.61
N LEU A 385 26.70 22.61 -5.81
CA LEU A 385 27.63 23.68 -5.48
C LEU A 385 28.47 24.03 -6.73
N GLY A 386 27.80 24.31 -7.86
CA GLY A 386 28.38 24.47 -9.19
C GLY A 386 28.61 23.17 -9.97
N PHE A 387 28.30 21.99 -9.43
CA PHE A 387 28.68 20.72 -10.05
C PHE A 387 27.48 19.99 -10.67
N GLY A 388 27.41 19.98 -12.01
CA GLY A 388 26.28 19.45 -12.78
C GLY A 388 25.96 17.98 -12.47
N GLY A 389 24.67 17.64 -12.44
CA GLY A 389 24.20 16.25 -12.28
C GLY A 389 22.76 16.13 -11.77
N SER A 390 22.31 17.04 -10.91
CA SER A 390 20.93 17.04 -10.35
C SER A 390 20.18 18.36 -10.61
N PRO A 391 18.83 18.35 -10.73
CA PRO A 391 18.06 19.57 -10.88
C PRO A 391 18.13 20.43 -9.62
N PHE A 392 18.08 21.75 -9.81
CA PHE A 392 18.17 22.74 -8.75
C PHE A 392 17.10 22.51 -7.67
N ARG A 393 17.52 22.31 -6.41
CA ARG A 393 16.65 22.27 -5.24
C ARG A 393 17.21 23.16 -4.13
N LEU A 394 16.35 23.95 -3.48
CA LEU A 394 16.77 24.74 -2.32
C LEU A 394 17.36 23.86 -1.21
N PRO A 395 18.34 24.29 -0.40
CA PRO A 395 18.92 23.45 0.64
C PRO A 395 17.90 22.91 1.66
N ALA A 396 18.19 21.75 2.24
CA ALA A 396 17.45 21.17 3.37
C ALA A 396 18.43 20.58 4.40
N LEU A 397 17.96 20.35 5.63
CA LEU A 397 18.73 19.57 6.61
C LEU A 397 18.66 18.07 6.26
N PRO A 398 19.74 17.30 6.54
CA PRO A 398 19.85 15.92 6.10
C PRO A 398 18.83 15.02 6.78
N ASN A 399 18.11 14.25 5.98
CA ASN A 399 17.45 13.02 6.39
C ASN A 399 17.97 11.92 5.47
N ALA A 400 18.64 10.92 6.05
CA ALA A 400 19.29 9.87 5.27
C ALA A 400 19.46 8.59 6.09
N VAL A 401 19.59 7.48 5.38
CA VAL A 401 19.89 6.15 5.89
C VAL A 401 20.65 5.38 4.81
N TRP A 402 21.92 5.06 5.05
CA TRP A 402 22.78 4.54 3.99
C TRP A 402 23.97 3.73 4.47
N PHE A 403 24.51 2.91 3.57
CA PHE A 403 25.92 2.55 3.59
C PHE A 403 26.67 3.61 2.80
N PHE A 404 27.66 4.25 3.44
CA PHE A 404 28.35 5.40 2.89
C PHE A 404 29.84 5.33 3.18
N SER A 405 30.65 5.42 2.14
CA SER A 405 32.09 5.55 2.25
C SER A 405 32.53 6.97 1.98
N ALA A 406 33.27 7.56 2.92
CA ALA A 406 33.83 8.90 2.80
C ALA A 406 35.36 8.88 2.81
N SER A 407 35.98 9.61 1.88
CA SER A 407 37.44 9.82 1.85
C SER A 407 37.96 10.53 3.12
N PRO A 408 39.27 10.48 3.41
CA PRO A 408 39.89 11.17 4.56
C PRO A 408 39.69 12.69 4.60
N GLN A 409 39.33 13.31 3.47
CA GLN A 409 39.04 14.74 3.39
C GLN A 409 37.61 15.07 3.84
N ASN A 410 36.70 14.09 3.87
CA ASN A 410 35.33 14.27 4.29
C ASN A 410 35.22 14.41 5.82
N HIS A 411 34.23 15.18 6.28
CA HIS A 411 33.84 15.22 7.69
C HIS A 411 32.36 15.63 7.79
N LEU A 412 31.47 14.64 7.63
CA LEU A 412 30.02 14.86 7.54
C LEU A 412 29.26 14.63 8.86
N SER A 413 29.92 14.09 9.88
CA SER A 413 29.36 14.02 11.24
C SER A 413 29.21 15.42 11.83
N PHE A 414 28.15 15.71 12.59
CA PHE A 414 27.98 16.96 13.34
C PHE A 414 28.43 16.87 14.80
N THR A 415 28.55 15.66 15.31
CA THR A 415 29.02 15.29 16.64
C THR A 415 30.45 14.77 16.57
N ASN A 416 31.13 14.74 17.72
CA ASN A 416 32.54 14.37 17.79
C ASN A 416 32.74 12.89 18.14
N ASP A 417 31.70 12.20 18.61
CA ASP A 417 31.72 10.79 19.03
C ASP A 417 31.35 9.82 17.90
N LYS A 418 30.88 10.33 16.76
CA LYS A 418 30.49 9.52 15.60
C LYS A 418 31.56 9.51 14.52
N PRO A 419 31.71 8.39 13.78
CA PRO A 419 32.66 8.32 12.69
C PRO A 419 32.23 9.24 11.54
N ALA A 420 33.21 9.90 10.91
CA ALA A 420 32.97 10.88 9.84
C ALA A 420 33.59 10.49 8.49
N GLN A 421 34.33 9.38 8.45
CA GLN A 421 35.19 8.94 7.35
C GLN A 421 35.26 7.41 7.29
N GLY A 422 35.71 6.86 6.17
CA GLY A 422 35.74 5.41 5.93
C GLY A 422 34.36 4.88 5.51
N PHE A 423 34.21 3.56 5.50
CA PHE A 423 32.95 2.90 5.16
C PHE A 423 32.04 2.79 6.39
N LEU A 424 30.86 3.40 6.32
CA LEU A 424 29.95 3.62 7.44
C LEU A 424 28.57 3.03 7.16
N ALA A 425 27.91 2.53 8.19
CA ALA A 425 26.45 2.49 8.25
C ALA A 425 25.98 3.72 9.04
N GLN A 426 25.19 4.59 8.44
CA GLN A 426 24.87 5.90 9.04
C GLN A 426 23.43 6.34 8.78
N THR A 427 22.88 7.07 9.74
CA THR A 427 21.54 7.64 9.72
C THR A 427 21.56 9.11 10.15
N PHE A 428 20.66 9.90 9.55
CA PHE A 428 20.41 11.28 9.91
C PHE A 428 18.91 11.53 10.00
N CYS A 429 18.47 12.22 11.06
CA CYS A 429 17.11 12.68 11.23
C CYS A 429 17.12 14.16 11.58
N SER A 430 16.50 14.96 10.71
CA SER A 430 16.37 16.41 10.91
C SER A 430 14.92 16.86 10.79
N PRO A 431 14.47 17.85 11.57
CA PRO A 431 13.15 18.44 11.44
C PRO A 431 12.97 19.15 10.09
N LYS A 432 11.72 19.28 9.64
CA LYS A 432 11.37 19.98 8.41
C LYS A 432 11.39 21.50 8.67
N PHE A 433 12.40 22.20 8.14
CA PHE A 433 12.43 23.66 8.13
C PHE A 433 12.04 24.23 6.77
N HIS A 434 11.52 25.46 6.76
CA HIS A 434 11.39 26.23 5.54
C HIS A 434 12.81 26.56 4.99
N PRO A 435 13.12 26.34 3.70
CA PRO A 435 14.48 26.51 3.17
C PRO A 435 15.08 27.91 3.40
N LEU A 436 14.25 28.95 3.39
CA LEU A 436 14.68 30.33 3.70
C LEU A 436 15.21 30.50 5.14
N LEU A 437 14.73 29.70 6.10
CA LEU A 437 15.24 29.74 7.47
C LEU A 437 16.65 29.13 7.57
N ILE A 438 16.95 28.13 6.73
CA ILE A 438 18.29 27.54 6.63
C ILE A 438 19.26 28.57 6.05
N LEU A 439 18.85 29.28 5.01
CA LEU A 439 19.63 30.39 4.42
C LEU A 439 19.80 31.55 5.41
N ALA A 440 18.75 31.93 6.15
CA ALA A 440 18.84 32.96 7.19
C ALA A 440 19.80 32.56 8.32
N GLY A 441 19.86 31.27 8.67
CA GLY A 441 20.80 30.72 9.64
C GLY A 441 22.28 30.91 9.26
N LEU A 442 22.59 30.98 7.96
CA LEU A 442 23.95 31.27 7.46
C LEU A 442 24.33 32.75 7.60
N VAL A 443 23.36 33.65 7.79
CA VAL A 443 23.56 35.10 7.96
C VAL A 443 23.64 35.49 9.45
N LEU A 444 23.30 34.58 10.37
CA LEU A 444 23.42 34.82 11.80
C LEU A 444 24.90 35.01 12.21
N PRO A 445 25.21 35.93 13.14
CA PRO A 445 26.59 36.32 13.49
C PRO A 445 27.32 35.29 14.37
N PHE A 446 27.02 34.01 14.23
CA PHE A 446 27.66 32.95 15.01
C PHE A 446 29.01 32.56 14.41
N SER A 447 29.97 32.20 15.27
CA SER A 447 31.18 31.51 14.81
C SER A 447 30.79 30.17 14.15
N ARG A 448 31.55 29.73 13.14
CA ARG A 448 31.29 28.44 12.47
C ARG A 448 31.29 27.26 13.45
N LYS A 449 32.13 27.30 14.48
CA LYS A 449 32.15 26.32 15.57
C LYS A 449 30.85 26.31 16.37
N THR A 450 30.33 27.49 16.70
CA THR A 450 29.02 27.62 17.38
C THR A 450 27.88 27.12 16.49
N ALA A 451 27.91 27.45 15.19
CA ALA A 451 26.92 26.98 14.23
C ALA A 451 26.90 25.45 14.15
N ARG A 452 28.06 24.80 14.06
CA ARG A 452 28.20 23.33 14.10
C ARG A 452 27.55 22.74 15.36
N LYS A 453 27.87 23.32 16.53
CA LYS A 453 27.34 22.87 17.82
C LYS A 453 25.83 23.05 17.96
N LEU A 454 25.24 24.04 17.27
CA LEU A 454 23.79 24.21 17.21
C LEU A 454 23.17 23.18 16.28
N LEU A 455 23.76 22.94 15.10
CA LEU A 455 23.31 21.91 14.17
C LEU A 455 23.34 20.52 14.81
N SER A 456 24.39 20.19 15.58
CA SER A 456 24.50 18.91 16.28
C SER A 456 23.42 18.69 17.36
N LYS A 457 22.67 19.72 17.74
CA LYS A 457 21.52 19.61 18.68
C LYS A 457 20.19 19.46 17.97
N VAL A 458 20.14 19.75 16.66
CA VAL A 458 18.94 19.78 15.84
C VAL A 458 18.90 18.58 14.89
N ILE A 459 20.07 18.21 14.36
CA ILE A 459 20.29 17.04 13.51
C ILE A 459 20.63 15.90 14.46
N ASN A 460 19.72 14.94 14.58
CA ASN A 460 20.03 13.67 15.22
C ASN A 460 20.79 12.81 14.20
N GLU A 461 21.90 12.24 14.62
CA GLU A 461 22.69 11.34 13.80
C GLU A 461 23.12 10.13 14.61
N ASP A 462 23.38 9.05 13.90
CA ASP A 462 23.96 7.85 14.46
C ASP A 462 24.66 7.06 13.36
N GLY A 463 25.72 6.35 13.72
CA GLY A 463 26.49 5.60 12.75
C GLY A 463 27.66 4.86 13.35
N VAL A 464 28.12 3.85 12.62
CA VAL A 464 29.26 3.01 12.98
C VAL A 464 30.16 2.81 11.77
N ALA A 465 31.47 2.73 12.02
CA ALA A 465 32.44 2.35 11.00
C ALA A 465 32.41 0.83 10.80
N LEU A 466 32.41 0.40 9.55
CA LEU A 466 32.37 -0.99 9.15
C LEU A 466 33.78 -1.42 8.73
N SER A 467 34.22 -2.57 9.23
CA SER A 467 35.48 -3.21 8.83
C SER A 467 35.18 -4.39 7.90
N VAL A 468 34.94 -4.08 6.63
CA VAL A 468 34.64 -5.04 5.56
C VAL A 468 35.58 -4.76 4.39
N ASP A 469 36.12 -5.80 3.75
CA ASP A 469 36.91 -5.64 2.52
C ASP A 469 35.98 -5.35 1.34
N VAL A 470 35.78 -4.08 1.05
CA VAL A 470 34.82 -3.61 0.04
C VAL A 470 35.23 -3.98 -1.39
N THR A 471 36.44 -4.51 -1.61
CA THR A 471 36.87 -5.04 -2.92
C THR A 471 36.28 -6.42 -3.24
N GLN A 472 35.76 -7.12 -2.23
CA GLN A 472 35.08 -8.40 -2.39
C GLN A 472 33.57 -8.21 -2.49
N TRP A 473 32.91 -9.19 -3.10
CA TRP A 473 31.45 -9.19 -3.16
C TRP A 473 30.85 -9.46 -1.79
N HIS A 474 30.09 -8.49 -1.27
CA HIS A 474 29.32 -8.63 -0.05
C HIS A 474 27.83 -8.36 -0.32
N GLY A 475 26.97 -9.07 0.41
CA GLY A 475 25.52 -8.82 0.41
C GLY A 475 25.17 -7.78 1.45
N TYR A 476 24.59 -6.66 1.01
CA TYR A 476 24.15 -5.58 1.89
C TYR A 476 22.63 -5.53 1.95
N ARG A 477 22.08 -5.40 3.16
CA ARG A 477 20.65 -5.17 3.35
C ARG A 477 20.42 -4.05 4.37
N LEU A 478 19.61 -3.09 3.97
CA LEU A 478 19.18 -1.94 4.76
C LEU A 478 17.67 -2.03 4.93
N GLU A 479 17.19 -2.08 6.16
CA GLU A 479 15.77 -2.06 6.48
C GLU A 479 15.41 -0.78 7.22
N TRP A 480 14.59 0.05 6.58
CA TRP A 480 14.06 1.26 7.18
C TRP A 480 12.55 1.14 7.36
N SER A 481 12.08 1.28 8.60
CA SER A 481 10.67 1.42 8.94
C SER A 481 10.47 2.66 9.82
N PRO A 482 9.22 3.10 10.11
CA PRO A 482 8.98 4.24 11.00
C PRO A 482 9.45 4.07 12.45
N THR A 483 9.89 2.88 12.85
CA THR A 483 10.29 2.58 14.24
C THR A 483 11.73 2.09 14.39
N ARG A 484 12.39 1.67 13.32
CA ARG A 484 13.76 1.12 13.40
C ARG A 484 14.51 1.21 12.08
N VAL A 485 15.83 1.27 12.18
CA VAL A 485 16.76 1.15 11.06
C VAL A 485 17.74 0.01 11.34
N LEU A 486 17.84 -0.95 10.43
CA LEU A 486 18.70 -2.13 10.56
C LEU A 486 19.63 -2.26 9.34
N PHE A 487 20.90 -2.53 9.60
CA PHE A 487 21.92 -2.76 8.57
C PHE A 487 22.50 -4.15 8.71
N TYR A 488 22.55 -4.87 7.59
CA TYR A 488 23.10 -6.20 7.49
C TYR A 488 24.21 -6.25 6.45
N VAL A 489 25.28 -6.98 6.75
CA VAL A 489 26.31 -7.40 5.79
C VAL A 489 26.38 -8.92 5.85
N ASP A 490 26.26 -9.58 4.70
CA ASP A 490 26.24 -11.04 4.56
C ASP A 490 25.25 -11.73 5.51
N ASN A 491 24.05 -11.15 5.62
CA ASN A 491 22.96 -11.56 6.52
C ASN A 491 23.26 -11.41 8.04
N VAL A 492 24.42 -10.89 8.43
CA VAL A 492 24.75 -10.55 9.81
C VAL A 492 24.31 -9.12 10.11
N LEU A 493 23.56 -8.91 11.19
CA LEU A 493 23.21 -7.57 11.65
C LEU A 493 24.47 -6.87 12.16
N VAL A 494 24.91 -5.82 11.45
CA VAL A 494 26.13 -5.07 11.80
C VAL A 494 25.82 -3.78 12.56
N PHE A 495 24.61 -3.24 12.40
CA PHE A 495 24.21 -2.00 13.06
C PHE A 495 22.69 -1.88 13.17
N GLU A 496 22.21 -1.47 14.33
CA GLU A 496 20.82 -1.05 14.57
C GLU A 496 20.87 0.37 15.11
N SER A 497 20.13 1.27 14.46
CA SER A 497 20.06 2.66 14.89
C SER A 497 18.67 3.03 15.41
N PRO A 498 18.58 3.71 16.57
CA PRO A 498 17.33 4.32 17.02
C PRO A 498 17.01 5.62 16.28
N VAL A 499 17.94 6.17 15.49
CA VAL A 499 17.73 7.41 14.72
C VAL A 499 17.03 7.10 13.41
N ASN A 500 15.85 7.69 13.23
CA ASN A 500 14.96 7.39 12.12
C ASN A 500 14.75 8.61 11.22
N PRO A 501 15.14 8.58 9.94
CA PRO A 501 14.98 9.72 9.05
C PRO A 501 13.50 10.05 8.80
N ASN A 502 13.19 11.34 8.64
CA ASN A 502 11.84 11.77 8.29
C ASN A 502 11.54 11.54 6.80
N PRO A 503 10.44 10.87 6.43
CA PRO A 503 10.04 10.71 5.05
C PRO A 503 9.46 12.01 4.45
N PRO A 504 9.38 12.13 3.11
CA PRO A 504 9.77 11.14 2.10
C PRO A 504 11.27 11.17 1.73
N LEU A 505 11.82 10.01 1.33
CA LEU A 505 13.20 9.84 0.85
C LEU A 505 13.24 9.20 -0.54
N GLY A 506 14.33 9.43 -1.27
CA GLY A 506 14.63 8.79 -2.57
C GLY A 506 15.79 7.82 -2.43
N VAL A 507 15.80 6.76 -3.24
CA VAL A 507 16.91 5.82 -3.31
C VAL A 507 18.04 6.42 -4.14
N ILE A 508 19.28 6.24 -3.68
CA ILE A 508 20.50 6.66 -4.35
C ILE A 508 21.55 5.54 -4.25
N ILE A 509 22.25 5.30 -5.36
CA ILE A 509 23.46 4.45 -5.42
C ILE A 509 24.45 5.22 -6.27
N TRP A 510 25.66 5.48 -5.76
CA TRP A 510 26.58 6.40 -6.44
C TRP A 510 28.05 6.11 -6.15
N ILE A 511 28.89 6.69 -7.01
CA ILE A 511 30.33 6.89 -6.82
C ILE A 511 30.70 8.25 -7.40
N ASP A 512 31.39 9.08 -6.62
CA ASP A 512 31.84 10.39 -7.03
C ASP A 512 33.23 10.73 -6.48
N ASN A 513 33.85 11.76 -7.04
CA ASN A 513 35.14 12.28 -6.58
C ASN A 513 35.02 13.47 -5.62
N GLN A 514 33.87 13.70 -4.96
CA GLN A 514 33.69 14.88 -4.12
C GLN A 514 34.08 14.65 -2.66
N TYR A 515 34.31 15.74 -1.95
CA TYR A 515 34.33 15.73 -0.50
C TYR A 515 33.62 16.96 0.07
N ALA A 516 33.07 16.80 1.26
CA ALA A 516 32.57 17.88 2.09
C ALA A 516 32.95 17.63 3.56
N ALA A 517 33.39 18.68 4.21
CA ALA A 517 33.90 18.65 5.57
C ALA A 517 33.38 19.85 6.34
N PHE A 518 32.82 19.59 7.51
CA PHE A 518 32.60 20.59 8.53
C PHE A 518 33.30 20.11 9.80
N THR A 519 34.53 20.52 10.08
CA THR A 519 35.28 19.93 11.20
C THR A 519 34.87 20.51 12.56
N PRO A 520 35.19 19.85 13.69
CA PRO A 520 34.91 20.35 15.05
C PRO A 520 35.51 21.73 15.36
N GLU A 521 36.57 22.11 14.66
CA GLU A 521 37.22 23.43 14.74
C GLU A 521 36.43 24.52 14.00
N GLY A 522 35.37 24.15 13.27
CA GLY A 522 34.55 25.05 12.47
C GLY A 522 35.08 25.29 11.06
N LYS A 523 36.03 24.46 10.57
CA LYS A 523 36.51 24.53 9.19
C LYS A 523 35.46 23.92 8.27
N ILE A 524 35.00 24.69 7.28
CA ILE A 524 34.13 24.22 6.21
C ILE A 524 35.00 24.10 4.96
N ALA A 525 35.02 22.92 4.34
CA ALA A 525 35.70 22.66 3.08
C ALA A 525 34.82 21.78 2.22
N PHE A 526 34.78 22.03 0.93
CA PHE A 526 34.12 21.19 -0.06
C PHE A 526 34.89 21.31 -1.37
N GLY A 527 34.84 20.29 -2.20
CA GLY A 527 35.54 20.29 -3.48
C GLY A 527 35.54 18.92 -4.13
N VAL A 528 36.33 18.80 -5.18
CA VAL A 528 36.54 17.55 -5.91
C VAL A 528 38.01 17.13 -5.83
N LEU A 529 38.25 15.84 -5.85
CA LEU A 529 39.57 15.24 -5.66
C LEU A 529 40.11 14.69 -6.97
N GLU A 530 41.43 14.74 -7.12
CA GLU A 530 42.15 14.02 -8.17
C GLU A 530 42.18 12.53 -7.84
N GLY A 531 41.96 11.67 -8.83
CA GLY A 531 41.80 10.24 -8.62
C GLY A 531 41.99 9.43 -9.91
N GLY A 532 42.22 8.14 -9.73
CA GLY A 532 42.40 7.16 -10.83
C GLY A 532 41.09 6.72 -11.47
N ASP A 533 41.16 5.64 -12.24
CA ASP A 533 39.97 4.94 -12.73
C ASP A 533 39.38 4.12 -11.57
N GLU A 534 38.16 4.46 -11.17
CA GLU A 534 37.49 3.88 -10.01
C GLU A 534 36.07 3.47 -10.35
N TRP A 535 35.57 2.43 -9.69
CA TRP A 535 34.24 1.91 -9.98
C TRP A 535 33.57 1.27 -8.76
N LEU A 536 32.24 1.30 -8.78
CA LEU A 536 31.33 0.58 -7.89
C LEU A 536 30.50 -0.37 -8.76
N GLU A 537 30.58 -1.67 -8.47
CA GLU A 537 29.79 -2.68 -9.16
C GLU A 537 28.74 -3.24 -8.21
N ILE A 538 27.52 -3.36 -8.70
CA ILE A 538 26.35 -3.82 -7.95
C ILE A 538 25.58 -4.88 -8.71
N GLU A 539 25.04 -5.85 -7.97
CA GLU A 539 24.20 -6.94 -8.47
C GLU A 539 22.99 -7.15 -7.56
N ASP A 540 22.00 -7.88 -8.06
CA ASP A 540 20.87 -8.39 -7.25
C ASP A 540 20.12 -7.30 -6.47
N ILE A 541 19.91 -6.13 -7.08
CA ILE A 541 19.18 -5.03 -6.45
C ILE A 541 17.72 -5.42 -6.25
N VAL A 542 17.33 -5.56 -4.99
CA VAL A 542 15.96 -5.81 -4.54
C VAL A 542 15.51 -4.66 -3.68
N ILE A 543 14.41 -4.02 -4.08
CA ILE A 543 13.75 -2.98 -3.31
C ILE A 543 12.34 -3.45 -3.00
N SER A 544 12.00 -3.48 -1.72
CA SER A 544 10.65 -3.81 -1.26
C SER A 544 10.14 -2.71 -0.33
N GLU A 545 9.06 -2.05 -0.75
CA GLU A 545 8.29 -1.18 0.15
C GLU A 545 7.66 -2.05 1.25
N LYS A 546 7.74 -1.59 2.50
CA LYS A 546 7.20 -2.28 3.68
C LYS A 546 5.86 -1.71 4.09
#